data_AF-A0A659PGK5-F1
#
_entry.id   AF-A0A659PGK5-F1
#
_cell.length_a   1.000
_cell.length_b   1.000
_cell.length_c   1.000
_cell.angle_alpha   90.00
_cell.angle_beta   90.00
_cell.angle_gamma   90.00
#
_symmetry.space_group_name_H-M   'P 1'
#
loop_
_entity.id
_entity.type
_entity.pdbx_description
1 polymer ?
#
loop_
_entity_poly.entity_id
_entity_poly.type
_entity_poly.pdbx_seq_one_letter_code
_entity_poly.pdbx_strand_id
1 'polypeptide(L)' 'TLLPLLLDIICERWLFSDWLLDRLTAIVSSSKMFNRLLQQLDAQFMLIPDNCFNDEDQREQILETLREVKVNQVLF' A
#
# COMPACT_ATOMS: atom_id res chain seq x y z
N THR A 1 -0.86 5.61 12.88
CA THR A 1 0.42 6.21 12.42
C THR A 1 0.84 5.52 11.13
N LEU A 2 1.64 6.16 10.27
CA LEU A 2 1.98 5.60 8.94
C LEU A 2 3.03 4.46 9.02
N LEU A 3 3.96 4.53 9.96
CA LEU A 3 5.05 3.56 10.11
C LEU A 3 4.56 2.11 10.34
N PRO A 4 3.61 1.82 11.25
CA PRO A 4 3.09 0.46 11.40
C PRO A 4 2.45 -0.09 10.13
N LEU A 5 1.77 0.75 9.35
CA LEU A 5 1.16 0.33 8.09
C LEU A 5 2.24 -0.06 7.05
N LEU A 6 3.33 0.71 6.96
CA LEU A 6 4.45 0.37 6.08
C LEU A 6 5.09 -0.97 6.47
N LEU A 7 5.28 -1.19 7.77
CA LEU A 7 5.82 -2.45 8.29
C LEU A 7 4.87 -3.62 8.01
N ASP A 8 3.57 -3.46 8.25
CA ASP A 8 2.58 -4.49 7.94
C ASP A 8 2.62 -4.87 6.46
N ILE A 9 2.74 -3.90 5.56
CA ILE A 9 2.83 -4.14 4.11
C ILE A 9 4.13 -4.87 3.75
N ILE A 10 5.28 -4.45 4.29
CA ILE A 10 6.59 -5.10 4.02
C ILE A 10 6.64 -6.51 4.60
N CYS A 11 6.05 -6.73 5.77
CA CYS A 11 6.04 -8.03 6.43
C CYS A 11 4.97 -8.98 5.88
N GLU A 12 4.05 -8.49 5.04
CA GLU A 12 3.01 -9.33 4.44
C GLU A 12 3.63 -10.21 3.35
N ARG A 13 3.52 -11.53 3.55
CA ARG A 13 4.14 -12.52 2.65
C ARG A 13 3.40 -12.63 1.33
N TRP A 14 2.08 -12.38 1.36
CA TRP A 14 1.21 -12.46 0.20
C TRP A 14 0.37 -11.19 0.12
N LEU A 15 0.99 -10.14 -0.39
CA LEU A 15 0.33 -8.85 -0.52
C LEU A 15 -0.64 -8.87 -1.71
N PHE A 16 -1.94 -8.93 -1.39
CA PHE A 16 -3.04 -8.85 -2.35
C PHE A 16 -3.80 -7.54 -2.22
N SER A 17 -4.44 -7.09 -3.30
CA SER A 17 -5.19 -5.84 -3.32
C SER A 17 -6.37 -5.83 -2.35
N ASP A 18 -7.09 -6.94 -2.17
CA ASP A 18 -8.18 -7.03 -1.19
C ASP A 18 -7.70 -6.90 0.26
N TRP A 19 -6.58 -7.58 0.60
CA TRP A 19 -5.97 -7.48 1.93
C TRP A 19 -5.56 -6.04 2.24
N LEU A 20 -4.99 -5.35 1.24
CA LEU A 20 -4.56 -3.96 1.39
C LEU A 20 -5.77 -3.03 1.51
N LEU A 21 -6.80 -3.24 0.69
CA LEU A 21 -8.03 -2.47 0.71
C LEU A 21 -8.72 -2.54 2.08
N ASP A 22 -8.84 -3.72 2.68
CA ASP A 22 -9.43 -3.90 4.01
C ASP A 22 -8.71 -3.09 5.10
N ARG A 23 -7.37 -3.06 5.05
CA ARG A 23 -6.55 -2.32 6.02
C ARG A 23 -6.64 -0.82 5.82
N LEU A 24 -6.63 -0.35 4.58
CA LEU A 24 -6.73 1.08 4.27
C LEU A 24 -8.11 1.62 4.61
N THR A 25 -9.18 0.88 4.30
CA THR A 25 -10.56 1.29 4.60
C THR A 25 -10.84 1.34 6.11
N ALA A 26 -10.18 0.48 6.91
CA ALA A 26 -10.31 0.51 8.37
C ALA A 26 -9.76 1.80 9.03
N ILE A 27 -8.86 2.54 8.36
CA ILE A 27 -8.15 3.70 8.94
C ILE A 27 -8.51 5.04 8.29
N VAL A 28 -9.31 5.04 7.22
CA VAL A 28 -9.75 6.26 6.54
C VAL A 28 -11.27 6.37 6.53
N SER A 29 -11.76 7.58 6.74
CA SER A 29 -13.20 7.86 6.84
C SER A 29 -13.80 8.50 5.59
N SER A 30 -13.01 8.68 4.53
CA SER A 30 -13.47 9.26 3.27
C SER A 30 -12.62 8.85 2.08
N SER A 31 -13.22 8.87 0.88
CA SER A 31 -12.53 8.61 -0.39
C SER A 31 -11.36 9.59 -0.63
N LYS A 32 -11.47 10.85 -0.20
CA LYS A 32 -10.38 11.83 -0.29
C LYS A 32 -9.19 11.46 0.59
N MET A 33 -9.44 11.01 1.82
CA MET A 33 -8.38 10.54 2.72
C MET A 33 -7.72 9.27 2.20
N PHE A 34 -8.53 8.34 1.67
CA PHE A 34 -8.05 7.11 1.04
C PHE A 34 -7.10 7.42 -0.13
N ASN A 35 -7.53 8.27 -1.07
CA ASN A 35 -6.71 8.67 -2.22
C ASN A 35 -5.39 9.35 -1.80
N ARG A 36 -5.45 10.24 -0.80
CA ARG A 36 -4.24 10.88 -0.27
C ARG A 36 -3.31 9.85 0.37
N LEU A 37 -3.85 8.89 1.11
CA LEU A 37 -3.06 7.83 1.74
C LEU A 37 -2.38 6.95 0.69
N LEU A 38 -3.07 6.56 -0.38
CA LEU A 38 -2.47 5.80 -1.48
C LEU A 38 -1.30 6.57 -2.13
N GLN A 39 -1.46 7.87 -2.38
CA GLN A 39 -0.38 8.71 -2.92
C GLN A 39 0.82 8.79 -1.96
N GLN A 40 0.56 8.85 -0.65
CA GLN A 40 1.62 8.86 0.36
C GLN A 40 2.35 7.51 0.43
N LEU A 41 1.64 6.39 0.34
CA LEU A 41 2.24 5.06 0.33
C LEU A 41 3.11 4.86 -0.92
N ASP A 42 2.59 5.19 -2.10
CA ASP A 42 3.31 5.11 -3.38
C ASP A 42 4.63 5.89 -3.32
N ALA A 43 4.56 7.16 -2.89
CA ALA A 43 5.75 8.00 -2.72
C ALA A 43 6.73 7.44 -1.69
N GLN A 44 6.23 6.88 -0.58
CA GLN A 44 7.08 6.34 0.47
C GLN A 44 7.81 5.07 0.01
N PHE A 45 7.14 4.15 -0.66
CA PHE A 45 7.75 2.91 -1.16
C PHE A 45 8.75 3.13 -2.28
N MET A 46 8.61 4.20 -3.07
CA MET A 46 9.64 4.62 -4.02
C MET A 46 10.92 5.14 -3.35
N LEU A 47 10.82 5.67 -2.13
CA LEU A 47 11.95 6.29 -1.40
C LEU A 47 12.60 5.38 -0.37
N ILE A 48 11.90 4.34 0.10
CA ILE A 48 12.44 3.38 1.06
C ILE A 48 13.64 2.65 0.41
N PRO A 49 14.80 2.54 1.09
CA PRO A 49 15.97 1.81 0.57
C PRO A 49 15.70 0.33 0.25
N ASP A 50 16.42 -0.23 -0.73
CA ASP A 50 16.24 -1.64 -1.17
C ASP A 50 16.40 -2.65 -0.03
N ASN A 51 17.31 -2.39 0.91
CA ASN A 51 17.58 -3.28 2.04
C ASN A 51 16.46 -3.34 3.09
N CYS A 52 15.39 -2.56 2.91
CA CYS A 52 14.19 -2.64 3.76
C CYS A 52 13.14 -3.62 3.22
N PHE A 53 13.30 -4.12 2.00
CA PHE A 53 12.41 -5.11 1.39
C PHE A 53 12.95 -6.53 1.60
N ASN A 54 12.07 -7.52 1.54
CA ASN A 54 12.42 -8.93 1.76
C ASN A 54 13.22 -9.52 0.59
N ASP A 55 12.98 -9.03 -0.62
CA ASP A 55 13.62 -9.46 -1.86
C ASP A 55 13.60 -8.32 -2.90
N GLU A 56 14.26 -8.55 -4.05
CA GLU A 56 14.47 -7.56 -5.11
C GLU A 56 13.17 -7.15 -5.83
N ASP A 57 12.15 -8.01 -5.81
CA ASP A 57 10.89 -7.82 -6.55
C ASP A 57 9.79 -7.21 -5.66
N GLN A 58 9.91 -7.33 -4.33
CA GLN A 58 8.84 -6.95 -3.40
C GLN A 58 8.41 -5.49 -3.54
N ARG A 59 9.34 -4.56 -3.78
CA ARG A 59 8.96 -3.14 -4.01
C ARG A 59 8.02 -3.02 -5.20
N GLU A 60 8.35 -3.66 -6.32
CA GLU A 60 7.53 -3.60 -7.52
C GLU A 60 6.15 -4.21 -7.26
N GLN A 61 6.09 -5.37 -6.61
CA GLN A 61 4.83 -6.00 -6.20
C GLN A 61 3.96 -5.07 -5.32
N ILE A 62 4.56 -4.38 -4.35
CA ILE A 62 3.86 -3.41 -3.50
C ILE A 62 3.28 -2.27 -4.34
N LEU A 63 4.08 -1.69 -5.23
CA LEU A 63 3.65 -0.57 -6.08
C LEU A 63 2.55 -1.00 -7.07
N GLU A 64 2.64 -2.21 -7.63
CA GLU A 64 1.58 -2.78 -8.47
C GLU A 64 0.29 -2.98 -7.69
N THR A 65 0.38 -3.57 -6.50
CA THR A 65 -0.80 -3.77 -5.62
C THR A 65 -1.47 -2.43 -5.27
N LEU A 66 -0.69 -1.38 -5.00
CA LEU A 66 -1.22 -0.04 -4.76
C LEU A 66 -1.97 0.52 -5.98
N ARG A 67 -1.47 0.26 -7.20
CA ARG A 67 -2.15 0.65 -8.44
C ARG A 67 -3.44 -0.14 -8.65
N GLU A 68 -3.44 -1.44 -8.38
CA GLU A 68 -4.65 -2.26 -8.44
C GLU A 68 -5.73 -1.75 -7.49
N VAL A 69 -5.38 -1.48 -6.23
CA VAL A 69 -6.33 -0.92 -5.24
C VAL A 69 -6.92 0.41 -5.73
N LYS A 70 -6.10 1.26 -6.34
CA LYS A 70 -6.55 2.53 -6.92
C LYS A 70 -7.55 2.32 -8.06
N VAL A 71 -7.35 1.30 -8.91
CA VAL A 71 -8.28 0.95 -10.00
C VAL A 71 -9.57 0.36 -9.43
N ASN A 72 -9.47 -0.58 -8.49
CA ASN A 72 -10.63 -1.23 -7.86
C ASN A 72 -11.52 -0.23 -7.13
N GLN A 73 -10.95 0.83 -6.54
CA GLN A 73 -11.72 1.90 -5.91
C GLN A 73 -12.64 2.65 -6.89
N VAL A 74 -12.25 2.79 -8.17
CA VAL A 74 -13.08 3.50 -9.17
C VAL A 74 -14.37 2.73 -9.50
N LEU A 75 -14.42 1.43 -9.15
CA LEU A 75 -15.57 0.56 -9.38
C LEU A 75 -16.60 0.55 -8.24
N PHE A 76 -16.34 1.28 -7.15
CA PHE A 76 -17.22 1.43 -5.98
C PHE A 76 -17.66 2.89 -5.78
#